data_AF-F6HFX1-F1
#
_entry.id   AF-F6HFX1-F1
#
_cell.length_a   1.000
_cell.length_b   1.000
_cell.length_c   1.000
_cell.angle_alpha   90.00
_cell.angle_beta   90.00
_cell.angle_gamma   90.00
#
_symmetry.space_group_name_H-M   'P 1'
#
loop_
_entity.id
_entity.type
_entity.pdbx_description
1 polymer ?
#
loop_
_entity_poly.entity_id
_entity_poly.type
_entity_poly.pdbx_seq_one_letter_code
_entity_poly.pdbx_strand_id
1 'polypeptide(L)'
;MGCKGSYVAPLGEETPLVAADGLEKCIRRLGVGSVWHEDAPLGKRVLLSYGTYTNLELLEHYGFLLDENPNDKAFIPLEPEVYASSSWPKDSLYIHQNGKPSFALLSALRLWATPASQRRSVGHLVYSGTQLSSENEIFVMEWIAKSCHVVLENLPTSVEEDSLLLCALDKMQDPDLPMEVGNALRSSGVEFSAFLEAHDLKIGDGNVGLLLSEKARRSMERWKLAVQWRLRHKRILVDCISRCTEIISSLSPTFLGHRGYQS
;
A
#
# COMPACT_ATOMS: atom_id res chain seq x y z
N MET A 1 11.86 -2.69 -54.09
CA MET A 1 12.89 -1.65 -53.86
C MET A 1 12.32 -0.73 -52.78
N GLY A 2 12.80 -0.58 -51.57
CA GLY A 2 14.06 -0.93 -50.93
C GLY A 2 14.27 0.16 -49.87
N CYS A 3 13.73 -0.01 -48.67
CA CYS A 3 14.02 0.89 -47.55
C CYS A 3 14.59 0.04 -46.41
N LYS A 4 15.93 -0.05 -46.39
CA LYS A 4 16.68 -0.38 -45.18
C LYS A 4 16.52 0.81 -44.23
N GLY A 5 15.86 0.59 -43.11
CA GLY A 5 15.87 1.48 -41.96
C GLY A 5 16.31 0.68 -40.75
N SER A 6 17.61 0.68 -40.47
CA SER A 6 18.16 0.23 -39.20
C SER A 6 17.66 1.17 -38.11
N TYR A 7 16.80 0.70 -37.21
CA TYR A 7 16.47 1.44 -36.01
C TYR A 7 17.45 1.02 -34.91
N VAL A 8 18.43 1.88 -34.66
CA VAL A 8 19.22 1.85 -33.43
C VAL A 8 18.41 2.66 -32.43
N ALA A 9 17.92 2.01 -31.37
CA ALA A 9 17.25 2.71 -30.28
C ALA A 9 18.28 3.58 -29.53
N PRO A 10 18.08 4.90 -29.39
CA PRO A 10 18.83 5.67 -28.43
C PRO A 10 18.37 5.24 -27.03
N LEU A 11 19.31 4.85 -26.18
CA LEU A 11 19.11 4.77 -24.75
C LEU A 11 18.68 6.15 -24.25
N GLY A 12 17.44 6.29 -23.76
CA GLY A 12 17.08 7.38 -22.86
C GLY A 12 15.91 8.30 -23.20
N GLU A 13 15.00 7.97 -24.13
CA GLU A 13 13.74 8.72 -24.29
C GLU A 13 12.53 7.79 -24.33
N GLU A 14 11.68 7.89 -23.31
CA GLU A 14 10.34 7.32 -23.31
C GLU A 14 9.54 7.94 -24.45
N THR A 15 9.38 7.21 -25.55
CA THR A 15 8.44 7.58 -26.62
C THR A 15 7.08 6.95 -26.28
N PRO A 16 6.07 7.73 -25.87
CA PRO A 16 4.75 7.19 -25.61
C PRO A 16 4.13 6.72 -26.92
N LEU A 17 3.54 5.52 -26.91
CA LEU A 17 2.68 5.05 -27.99
C LEU A 17 1.39 5.87 -27.97
N VAL A 18 1.37 6.97 -28.72
CA VAL A 18 0.15 7.75 -28.97
C VAL A 18 -0.78 6.92 -29.85
N ALA A 19 -2.07 6.88 -29.54
CA ALA A 19 -3.10 6.29 -30.39
C ALA A 19 -3.11 7.02 -31.75
N ALA A 20 -2.30 6.53 -32.68
CA ALA A 20 -2.27 6.93 -34.08
C ALA A 20 -3.00 5.87 -34.91
N ASP A 21 -3.63 6.31 -36.00
CA ASP A 21 -4.18 5.43 -37.03
C ASP A 21 -3.12 4.41 -37.49
N GLY A 22 -3.17 3.20 -36.95
CA GLY A 22 -2.18 2.14 -37.22
C GLY A 22 -1.63 1.40 -35.99
N LEU A 23 -1.88 1.85 -34.76
CA LEU A 23 -1.43 1.14 -33.55
C LEU A 23 -1.94 -0.32 -33.51
N GLU A 24 -3.19 -0.52 -33.93
CA GLU A 24 -3.82 -1.84 -34.06
C GLU A 24 -3.09 -2.75 -35.06
N LYS A 25 -2.54 -2.18 -36.16
CA LYS A 25 -1.75 -2.92 -37.16
C LYS A 25 -0.35 -3.28 -36.65
N CYS A 26 0.27 -2.43 -35.84
CA CYS A 26 1.58 -2.71 -35.24
C CYS A 26 1.49 -3.82 -34.18
N ILE A 27 0.47 -3.80 -33.33
CA ILE A 27 0.30 -4.78 -32.25
C ILE A 27 -0.12 -6.16 -32.78
N ARG A 28 -1.01 -6.22 -33.79
CA ARG A 28 -1.33 -7.50 -34.47
C ARG A 28 -0.11 -8.14 -35.14
N ARG A 29 0.90 -7.35 -35.51
CA ARG A 29 2.17 -7.84 -36.07
C ARG A 29 3.12 -8.44 -35.03
N LEU A 30 2.93 -8.11 -33.75
CA LEU A 30 3.71 -8.63 -32.62
C LEU A 30 3.12 -9.93 -32.04
N GLY A 31 1.99 -10.42 -32.56
CA GLY A 31 1.38 -11.69 -32.13
C GLY A 31 0.74 -11.66 -30.74
N VAL A 32 0.70 -10.49 -30.08
CA VAL A 32 0.06 -10.30 -28.77
C VAL A 32 -1.34 -9.77 -29.00
N GLY A 33 -2.36 -10.61 -28.78
CA GLY A 33 -3.75 -10.16 -28.77
C GLY A 33 -4.00 -9.30 -27.53
N SER A 34 -3.90 -7.98 -27.66
CA SER A 34 -4.27 -7.05 -26.58
C SER A 34 -5.74 -6.66 -26.76
N VAL A 35 -6.57 -6.96 -25.76
CA VAL A 35 -7.95 -6.45 -25.68
C VAL A 35 -7.90 -5.16 -24.89
N TRP A 36 -8.30 -4.06 -25.52
CA TRP A 36 -8.42 -2.77 -24.85
C TRP A 36 -9.61 -2.79 -23.91
N HIS A 37 -9.42 -2.34 -22.67
CA HIS A 37 -10.49 -2.34 -21.67
C HIS A 37 -11.47 -1.16 -21.87
N GLU A 38 -11.04 -0.11 -22.58
CA GLU A 38 -11.85 1.06 -22.94
C GLU A 38 -11.40 1.66 -24.29
N ASP A 39 -12.35 2.20 -25.06
CA ASP A 39 -12.08 2.93 -26.30
C ASP A 39 -11.40 4.27 -25.98
N ALA A 40 -10.09 4.35 -26.21
CA ALA A 40 -9.34 5.57 -25.96
C ALA A 40 -9.54 6.60 -27.10
N PRO A 41 -10.02 7.83 -26.81
CA PRO A 41 -10.10 8.91 -27.80
C PRO A 41 -8.71 9.24 -28.38
N LEU A 42 -8.65 9.68 -29.64
CA LEU A 42 -7.39 10.13 -30.24
C LEU A 42 -6.69 11.18 -29.36
N GLY A 43 -5.37 11.00 -29.18
CA GLY A 43 -4.55 11.88 -28.33
C GLY A 43 -4.60 11.57 -26.83
N LYS A 44 -5.40 10.59 -26.38
CA LYS A 44 -5.34 10.09 -25.00
C LYS A 44 -4.33 8.96 -24.88
N ARG A 45 -3.68 8.89 -23.71
CA ARG A 45 -2.77 7.79 -23.35
C ARG A 45 -3.61 6.52 -23.20
N VAL A 46 -3.18 5.45 -23.87
CA VAL A 46 -3.78 4.14 -23.66
C VAL A 46 -3.02 3.43 -22.54
N LEU A 47 -3.74 2.95 -21.53
CA LEU A 47 -3.17 2.28 -20.38
C LEU A 47 -3.37 0.77 -20.50
N LEU A 48 -2.38 0.00 -20.03
CA LEU A 48 -2.44 -1.45 -19.96
C LEU A 48 -2.36 -1.88 -18.50
N SER A 49 -3.09 -2.92 -18.15
CA SER A 49 -2.94 -3.56 -16.84
C SER A 49 -1.68 -4.40 -16.83
N TYR A 50 -0.82 -4.16 -15.84
CA TYR A 50 0.40 -4.94 -15.64
C TYR A 50 0.11 -6.30 -14.98
N GLY A 51 -1.07 -6.48 -14.39
CA GLY A 51 -1.45 -7.68 -13.65
C GLY A 51 -1.79 -7.39 -12.20
N THR A 52 -1.76 -8.42 -11.35
CA THR A 52 -2.14 -8.36 -9.93
C THR A 52 -0.95 -8.07 -9.02
N TYR A 53 -0.13 -7.09 -9.39
CA TYR A 53 1.06 -6.72 -8.62
C TYR A 53 0.74 -5.82 -7.43
N THR A 54 1.34 -6.11 -6.29
CA THR A 54 1.42 -5.23 -5.13
C THR A 54 2.28 -4.00 -5.44
N ASN A 55 2.17 -2.95 -4.63
CA ASN A 55 3.02 -1.78 -4.82
C ASN A 55 4.50 -2.08 -4.56
N LEU A 56 4.82 -3.07 -3.72
CA LEU A 56 6.20 -3.51 -3.53
C LEU A 56 6.78 -4.09 -4.82
N GLU A 57 6.06 -5.01 -5.46
CA GLU A 57 6.49 -5.63 -6.72
C GLU A 57 6.59 -4.60 -7.85
N LEU A 58 5.64 -3.65 -7.93
CA LEU A 58 5.71 -2.56 -8.91
C LEU A 58 6.93 -1.67 -8.68
N LEU A 59 7.26 -1.37 -7.43
CA LEU A 59 8.42 -0.58 -7.09
C LEU A 59 9.73 -1.30 -7.43
N GLU A 60 9.84 -2.59 -7.10
CA GLU A 60 11.04 -3.39 -7.33
C GLU A 60 11.29 -3.67 -8.82
N HIS A 61 10.24 -3.96 -9.59
CA HIS A 61 10.38 -4.35 -11.00
C HIS A 61 10.32 -3.18 -11.98
N TYR A 62 9.56 -2.14 -11.65
CA TYR A 62 9.25 -1.06 -12.59
C TYR A 62 9.57 0.34 -12.05
N GLY A 63 9.84 0.50 -10.75
CA GLY A 63 10.28 1.76 -10.18
C GLY A 63 9.17 2.80 -10.03
N PHE A 64 7.91 2.39 -9.87
CA PHE A 64 6.79 3.28 -9.61
C PHE A 64 5.79 2.68 -8.61
N LEU A 65 4.91 3.52 -8.08
CA LEU A 65 3.81 3.14 -7.20
C LEU A 65 2.47 3.56 -7.82
N LEU A 66 1.42 2.83 -7.52
CA LEU A 66 0.04 3.22 -7.84
C LEU A 66 -0.64 3.73 -6.57
N ASP A 67 -1.25 4.91 -6.65
CA ASP A 67 -1.88 5.60 -5.50
C ASP A 67 -2.95 4.75 -4.82
N GLU A 68 -3.84 4.16 -5.62
CA GLU A 68 -4.94 3.31 -5.17
C GLU A 68 -4.82 1.94 -5.84
N ASN A 69 -3.81 1.16 -5.43
CA ASN A 69 -3.59 -0.18 -5.96
C ASN A 69 -4.49 -1.22 -5.29
N PRO A 70 -5.57 -1.71 -5.94
CA PRO A 70 -6.47 -2.68 -5.33
C PRO A 70 -5.80 -4.01 -4.96
N ASN A 71 -4.63 -4.29 -5.54
CA ASN A 71 -3.86 -5.49 -5.29
C ASN A 71 -2.83 -5.33 -4.16
N ASP A 72 -2.74 -4.16 -3.53
CA ASP A 72 -1.83 -3.95 -2.40
C ASP A 72 -2.32 -4.68 -1.15
N LYS A 73 -1.38 -5.21 -0.38
CA LYS A 73 -1.64 -6.14 0.72
C LYS A 73 -0.69 -5.89 1.87
N ALA A 74 -1.20 -6.03 3.09
CA ALA A 74 -0.37 -6.13 4.28
C ALA A 74 -0.55 -7.51 4.93
N PHE A 75 0.55 -8.09 5.40
CA PHE A 75 0.55 -9.36 6.12
C PHE A 75 0.76 -9.13 7.60
N ILE A 76 0.09 -9.94 8.43
CA ILE A 76 0.26 -9.96 9.88
C ILE A 76 0.79 -11.34 10.30
N PRO A 77 1.65 -11.41 11.33
CA PRO A 77 2.13 -12.69 11.84
C PRO A 77 0.95 -13.47 12.42
N LEU A 78 0.81 -14.73 12.00
CA LEU A 78 -0.22 -15.64 12.50
C LEU A 78 0.41 -16.74 13.35
N GLU A 79 -0.31 -17.17 14.37
CA GLU A 79 0.08 -18.31 15.20
C GLU A 79 0.10 -19.61 14.35
N PRO A 80 1.05 -20.53 14.59
CA PRO A 80 1.12 -21.83 13.90
C PRO A 80 -0.21 -22.60 13.91
N GLU A 81 -0.98 -22.46 14.98
CA GLU A 81 -2.29 -23.09 15.20
C GLU A 81 -3.37 -22.56 14.23
N VAL A 82 -3.25 -21.31 13.77
CA VAL A 82 -4.15 -20.72 12.76
C VAL A 82 -3.92 -21.41 11.42
N TYR A 83 -2.66 -21.66 11.06
CA TYR A 83 -2.33 -22.42 9.85
C TYR A 83 -2.75 -23.89 9.96
N ALA A 84 -2.56 -24.51 11.13
CA ALA A 84 -2.95 -25.90 11.34
C ALA A 84 -4.48 -26.12 11.31
N SER A 85 -5.27 -25.08 11.59
CA SER A 85 -6.73 -25.16 11.64
C SER A 85 -7.42 -24.73 10.33
N SER A 86 -6.69 -24.18 9.36
CA SER A 86 -7.25 -23.68 8.10
C SER A 86 -6.62 -24.37 6.88
N SER A 87 -7.38 -24.47 5.80
CA SER A 87 -6.89 -24.99 4.51
C SER A 87 -6.44 -23.90 3.54
N TRP A 88 -6.40 -22.64 3.99
CA TRP A 88 -6.07 -21.49 3.15
C TRP A 88 -4.57 -21.41 2.89
N PRO A 89 -4.14 -21.08 1.66
CA PRO A 89 -2.74 -20.73 1.39
C PRO A 89 -2.32 -19.52 2.21
N LYS A 90 -1.04 -19.48 2.63
CA LYS A 90 -0.49 -18.37 3.42
C LYS A 90 -0.65 -17.02 2.72
N ASP A 91 -0.43 -17.01 1.41
CA ASP A 91 -0.50 -15.79 0.58
C ASP A 91 -1.93 -15.26 0.40
N SER A 92 -2.94 -16.01 0.86
CA SER A 92 -4.34 -15.57 0.92
C SER A 92 -4.71 -14.92 2.25
N LEU A 93 -3.86 -14.99 3.27
CA LEU A 93 -4.13 -14.51 4.62
C LEU A 93 -3.52 -13.11 4.83
N TYR A 94 -4.17 -12.10 4.25
CA TYR A 94 -3.69 -10.72 4.26
C TYR A 94 -4.80 -9.70 4.57
N ILE A 95 -4.41 -8.44 4.71
CA ILE A 95 -5.26 -7.25 4.82
C ILE A 95 -5.17 -6.48 3.50
N HIS A 96 -6.31 -6.16 2.91
CA HIS A 96 -6.41 -5.38 1.67
C HIS A 96 -6.04 -3.91 1.90
N GLN A 97 -5.69 -3.18 0.83
CA GLN A 97 -5.32 -1.75 0.92
C GLN A 97 -6.31 -0.88 1.70
N ASN A 98 -7.60 -1.25 1.70
CA ASN A 98 -8.68 -0.52 2.36
C ASN A 98 -8.88 -0.89 3.84
N GLY A 99 -7.87 -1.54 4.45
CA GLY A 99 -7.90 -2.01 5.83
C GLY A 99 -8.81 -3.23 6.06
N LYS A 100 -9.46 -3.80 5.04
CA LYS A 100 -10.31 -4.99 5.23
C LYS A 100 -9.45 -6.24 5.34
N PRO A 101 -9.62 -7.06 6.39
CA PRO A 101 -9.11 -8.42 6.38
C PRO A 101 -9.67 -9.20 5.18
N SER A 102 -8.83 -9.98 4.52
CA SER A 102 -9.27 -10.90 3.47
C SER A 102 -10.28 -11.91 4.00
N PHE A 103 -11.13 -12.42 3.11
CA PHE A 103 -12.09 -13.46 3.45
C PHE A 103 -11.42 -14.69 4.09
N ALA A 104 -10.30 -15.13 3.49
CA ALA A 104 -9.54 -16.27 3.98
C ALA A 104 -8.99 -16.03 5.40
N LEU A 105 -8.48 -14.82 5.68
CA LEU A 105 -8.00 -14.43 7.01
C LEU A 105 -9.13 -14.48 8.05
N LEU A 106 -10.29 -13.90 7.75
CA LEU A 106 -11.44 -13.95 8.66
C LEU A 106 -11.94 -15.37 8.89
N SER A 107 -12.07 -16.16 7.82
CA SER A 107 -12.48 -17.56 7.95
C SER A 107 -11.48 -18.38 8.78
N ALA A 108 -10.18 -18.20 8.56
CA ALA A 108 -9.16 -18.90 9.34
C ALA A 108 -9.25 -18.53 10.84
N LEU A 109 -9.35 -17.24 11.16
CA LEU A 109 -9.40 -16.78 12.54
C LEU A 109 -10.69 -17.14 13.27
N ARG A 110 -11.85 -17.06 12.61
CA ARG A 110 -13.15 -17.51 13.16
C ARG A 110 -13.12 -18.99 13.54
N LEU A 111 -12.56 -19.82 12.65
CA LEU A 111 -12.44 -21.26 12.89
C LEU A 111 -11.42 -21.56 14.00
N TRP A 112 -10.28 -20.85 14.02
CA TRP A 112 -9.26 -20.97 15.05
C TRP A 112 -9.79 -20.58 16.44
N ALA A 113 -10.52 -19.47 16.53
CA ALA A 113 -11.16 -18.99 17.75
C ALA A 113 -12.28 -19.90 18.27
N THR A 114 -12.76 -20.84 17.45
CA THR A 114 -13.73 -21.85 17.88
C THR A 114 -13.01 -23.02 18.59
N PRO A 115 -13.52 -23.53 19.72
CA PRO A 115 -12.99 -24.73 20.37
C PRO A 115 -12.87 -25.91 19.40
N ALA A 116 -11.75 -26.65 19.48
CA ALA A 116 -11.43 -27.73 18.54
C ALA A 116 -12.55 -28.80 18.39
N SER A 117 -13.28 -29.08 19.46
CA SER A 117 -14.41 -30.02 19.48
C SER A 117 -15.60 -29.57 18.62
N GLN A 118 -15.76 -28.27 18.37
CA GLN A 118 -16.90 -27.68 17.66
C GLN A 118 -16.56 -27.23 16.23
N ARG A 119 -15.26 -27.16 15.87
CA ARG A 119 -14.83 -26.67 14.54
C ARG A 119 -15.49 -27.41 13.37
N ARG A 120 -15.73 -28.72 13.49
CA ARG A 120 -16.38 -29.51 12.42
C ARG A 120 -17.84 -29.12 12.19
N SER A 121 -18.59 -28.76 13.23
CA SER A 121 -20.00 -28.40 13.09
C SER A 121 -20.17 -26.99 12.51
N VAL A 122 -19.27 -26.06 12.82
CA VAL A 122 -19.36 -24.66 12.37
C VAL A 122 -18.59 -24.36 11.09
N GLY A 123 -17.74 -25.28 10.60
CA GLY A 123 -16.85 -25.01 9.46
C GLY A 123 -17.57 -24.51 8.21
N HIS A 124 -18.73 -25.10 7.87
CA HIS A 124 -19.54 -24.66 6.72
C HIS A 124 -20.09 -23.22 6.88
N LEU A 125 -20.36 -22.78 8.11
CA LEU A 125 -20.78 -21.41 8.40
C LEU A 125 -19.61 -20.44 8.21
N VAL A 126 -18.43 -20.82 8.69
CA VAL A 126 -17.21 -20.01 8.54
C VAL A 126 -16.82 -19.84 7.07
N TYR A 127 -16.85 -20.91 6.28
CA TYR A 127 -16.51 -20.88 4.86
C TYR A 127 -17.63 -20.32 3.96
N SER A 128 -18.83 -20.07 4.50
CA SER A 128 -19.87 -19.28 3.82
C SER A 128 -19.83 -17.79 4.19
N GLY A 129 -18.91 -17.38 5.07
CA GLY A 129 -18.75 -15.99 5.51
C GLY A 129 -19.71 -15.57 6.63
N THR A 130 -20.49 -16.51 7.17
CA THR A 130 -21.46 -16.24 8.23
C THR A 130 -20.74 -15.97 9.56
N GLN A 131 -21.22 -14.98 10.31
CA GLN A 131 -20.76 -14.71 11.67
C GLN A 131 -21.21 -15.84 12.60
N LEU A 132 -20.30 -16.33 13.47
CA LEU A 132 -20.61 -17.45 14.37
C LEU A 132 -21.35 -16.99 15.63
N SER A 133 -20.79 -16.02 16.32
CA SER A 133 -21.39 -15.35 17.49
C SER A 133 -20.74 -13.99 17.68
N SER A 134 -21.40 -13.07 18.41
CA SER A 134 -20.83 -11.76 18.70
C SER A 134 -19.50 -11.87 19.47
N GLU A 135 -19.39 -12.83 20.39
CA GLU A 135 -18.17 -13.07 21.16
C GLU A 135 -17.02 -13.55 20.28
N ASN A 136 -17.30 -14.46 19.33
CA ASN A 136 -16.30 -14.93 18.38
C ASN A 136 -15.81 -13.80 17.46
N GLU A 137 -16.74 -12.98 16.96
CA GLU A 137 -16.40 -11.84 16.11
C GLU A 137 -15.60 -10.78 16.87
N ILE A 138 -16.00 -10.42 18.10
CA ILE A 138 -15.25 -9.48 18.94
C ILE A 138 -13.83 -9.99 19.17
N PHE A 139 -13.67 -11.26 19.57
CA PHE A 139 -12.36 -11.86 19.80
C PHE A 139 -11.48 -11.84 18.55
N VAL A 140 -12.03 -12.18 17.38
CA VAL A 140 -11.28 -12.14 16.10
C VAL A 140 -10.85 -10.72 15.75
N MET A 141 -11.73 -9.72 15.90
CA MET A 141 -11.40 -8.33 15.61
C MET A 141 -10.37 -7.76 16.58
N GLU A 142 -10.48 -8.08 17.88
CA GLU A 142 -9.47 -7.71 18.89
C GLU A 142 -8.11 -8.31 18.56
N TRP A 143 -8.09 -9.59 18.17
CA TRP A 143 -6.86 -10.28 17.79
C TRP A 143 -6.22 -9.65 16.56
N ILE A 144 -6.99 -9.35 15.51
CA ILE A 144 -6.46 -8.69 14.29
C ILE A 144 -5.91 -7.31 14.62
N ALA A 145 -6.65 -6.49 15.35
CA ALA A 145 -6.22 -5.15 15.74
C ALA A 145 -4.92 -5.20 16.55
N LYS A 146 -4.83 -6.11 17.53
CA LYS A 146 -3.61 -6.33 18.32
C LYS A 146 -2.43 -6.77 17.46
N SER A 147 -2.64 -7.70 16.53
CA SER A 147 -1.58 -8.14 15.61
C SER A 147 -1.10 -7.01 14.70
N CYS A 148 -1.99 -6.13 14.24
CA CYS A 148 -1.61 -4.93 13.50
C CYS A 148 -0.77 -3.97 14.34
N HIS A 149 -1.15 -3.74 15.61
CA HIS A 149 -0.36 -2.93 16.54
C HIS A 149 1.05 -3.49 16.73
N VAL A 150 1.18 -4.80 16.95
CA VAL A 150 2.49 -5.45 17.09
C VAL A 150 3.35 -5.26 15.84
N VAL A 151 2.76 -5.37 14.64
CA VAL A 151 3.52 -5.10 13.41
C VAL A 151 3.98 -3.64 13.36
N LEU A 152 3.09 -2.69 13.63
CA LEU A 152 3.41 -1.25 13.62
C LEU A 152 4.50 -0.88 14.63
N GLU A 153 4.47 -1.42 15.84
CA GLU A 153 5.46 -1.18 16.89
C GLU A 153 6.86 -1.74 16.55
N ASN A 154 6.92 -2.78 15.72
CA ASN A 154 8.18 -3.38 15.28
C ASN A 154 8.79 -2.69 14.05
N LEU A 155 8.10 -1.73 13.44
CA LEU A 155 8.63 -0.96 12.32
C LEU A 155 9.58 0.15 12.82
N PRO A 156 10.63 0.48 12.04
CA PRO A 156 11.64 1.45 12.46
C PRO A 156 11.14 2.90 12.50
N THR A 157 10.04 3.20 11.81
CA THR A 157 9.45 4.54 11.76
C THR A 157 7.94 4.51 11.95
N SER A 158 7.37 5.58 12.52
CA SER A 158 5.92 5.76 12.70
C SER A 158 5.23 6.33 11.45
N VAL A 159 3.89 6.31 11.43
CA VAL A 159 3.10 6.93 10.35
C VAL A 159 3.36 8.43 10.28
N GLU A 160 3.47 9.07 11.44
CA GLU A 160 3.69 10.51 11.58
C GLU A 160 5.08 10.90 11.07
N GLU A 161 6.11 10.15 11.44
CA GLU A 161 7.49 10.37 10.98
C GLU A 161 7.59 10.28 9.46
N ASP A 162 7.00 9.25 8.85
CA ASP A 162 7.02 9.10 7.40
C ASP A 162 6.15 10.13 6.67
N SER A 163 5.05 10.57 7.28
CA SER A 163 4.22 11.64 6.73
C SER A 163 4.95 12.97 6.72
N LEU A 164 5.65 13.29 7.82
CA LEU A 164 6.49 14.49 7.92
C LEU A 164 7.65 14.42 6.92
N LEU A 165 8.32 13.27 6.82
CA LEU A 165 9.42 13.06 5.89
C LEU A 165 8.97 13.20 4.43
N LEU A 166 7.82 12.63 4.08
CA LEU A 166 7.29 12.74 2.73
C LEU A 166 6.93 14.19 2.38
N CYS A 167 6.27 14.90 3.29
CA CYS A 167 5.97 16.33 3.16
C CYS A 167 7.25 17.17 2.99
N ALA A 168 8.30 16.80 3.71
CA ALA A 168 9.63 17.37 3.58
C ALA A 168 10.23 17.16 2.17
N LEU A 169 10.16 15.92 1.66
CA LEU A 169 10.66 15.57 0.33
C LEU A 169 9.89 16.28 -0.79
N ASP A 170 8.57 16.43 -0.66
CA ASP A 170 7.74 17.17 -1.62
C ASP A 170 8.15 18.65 -1.70
N LYS A 171 8.40 19.27 -0.54
CA LYS A 171 8.80 20.69 -0.47
C LYS A 171 10.19 20.97 -1.04
N MET A 172 11.11 20.01 -1.03
CA MET A 172 12.43 20.18 -1.67
C MET A 172 12.38 20.11 -3.19
N GLN A 173 11.31 19.57 -3.77
CA GLN A 173 11.08 19.62 -5.20
C GLN A 173 10.47 20.96 -5.65
N ASP A 174 10.01 21.78 -4.71
CA ASP A 174 9.48 23.11 -4.96
C ASP A 174 10.62 24.16 -4.98
N PRO A 175 10.90 24.81 -6.12
CA PRO A 175 11.96 25.81 -6.22
C PRO A 175 11.72 27.09 -5.40
N ASP A 176 10.50 27.35 -4.94
CA ASP A 176 10.14 28.59 -4.21
C ASP A 176 10.20 28.46 -2.67
N LEU A 177 11.00 27.52 -2.17
CA LEU A 177 10.95 27.12 -0.76
C LEU A 177 11.36 28.23 0.25
N PRO A 178 10.51 28.59 1.24
CA PRO A 178 10.88 29.50 2.33
C PRO A 178 11.92 28.90 3.28
N MET A 179 12.88 29.72 3.72
CA MET A 179 14.00 29.37 4.61
C MET A 179 13.58 28.68 5.93
N GLU A 180 12.35 28.94 6.40
CA GLU A 180 11.75 28.32 7.60
C GLU A 180 11.49 26.82 7.43
N VAL A 181 11.19 26.35 6.21
CA VAL A 181 10.98 24.92 5.94
C VAL A 181 12.31 24.17 6.00
N GLY A 182 13.40 24.77 5.50
CA GLY A 182 14.76 24.19 5.57
C GLY A 182 15.22 23.88 7.00
N ASN A 183 14.78 24.68 7.98
CA ASN A 183 15.08 24.47 9.39
C ASN A 183 14.18 23.40 10.03
N ALA A 184 12.89 23.33 9.65
CA ALA A 184 11.99 22.24 10.07
C ALA A 184 12.40 20.88 9.48
N LEU A 185 12.87 20.87 8.22
CA LEU A 185 13.50 19.74 7.53
C LEU A 185 14.71 19.20 8.29
N ARG A 186 15.56 20.10 8.80
CA ARG A 186 16.74 19.75 9.61
C ARG A 186 16.36 19.08 10.94
N SER A 187 15.16 19.35 11.45
CA SER A 187 14.60 18.67 12.63
C SER A 187 13.77 17.42 12.31
N SER A 188 13.51 17.11 11.04
CA SER A 188 12.53 16.08 10.65
C SER A 188 13.04 14.64 10.75
N GLY A 189 14.29 14.41 11.14
CA GLY A 189 14.78 13.08 11.51
C GLY A 189 16.20 12.75 11.09
N VAL A 190 16.73 11.67 11.65
CA VAL A 190 18.10 11.17 11.41
C VAL A 190 18.31 10.75 9.95
N GLU A 191 17.29 10.16 9.29
CA GLU A 191 17.37 9.75 7.88
C GLU A 191 17.62 10.93 6.94
N PHE A 192 17.04 12.08 7.23
CA PHE A 192 17.17 13.29 6.41
C PHE A 192 18.58 13.89 6.48
N SER A 193 19.11 14.03 7.70
CA SER A 193 20.48 14.49 7.92
C SER A 193 21.49 13.55 7.26
N ALA A 194 21.31 12.24 7.40
CA ALA A 194 22.17 11.24 6.75
C ALA A 194 22.14 11.33 5.21
N PHE A 195 20.97 11.63 4.61
CA PHE A 195 20.86 11.84 3.18
C PHE A 195 21.65 13.07 2.70
N LEU A 196 21.55 14.19 3.42
CA LEU A 196 22.29 15.42 3.08
C LEU A 196 23.80 15.22 3.17
N GLU A 197 24.25 14.55 4.24
CA GLU A 197 25.67 14.20 4.43
C GLU A 197 26.19 13.28 3.31
N ALA A 198 25.42 12.26 2.92
CA ALA A 198 25.82 11.32 1.87
C ALA A 198 25.94 11.94 0.47
N HIS A 199 25.37 13.12 0.24
CA HIS A 199 25.39 13.83 -1.04
C HIS A 199 26.17 15.15 -0.99
N ASP A 200 26.92 15.41 0.09
CA ASP A 200 27.69 16.64 0.33
C ASP A 200 26.84 17.93 0.23
N LEU A 201 25.54 17.82 0.47
CA LEU A 201 24.60 18.93 0.36
C LEU A 201 24.59 19.73 1.66
N LYS A 202 25.34 20.84 1.68
CA LYS A 202 25.26 21.82 2.76
C LYS A 202 24.15 22.81 2.45
N ILE A 203 23.08 22.82 3.25
CA ILE A 203 22.12 23.92 3.27
C ILE A 203 22.89 25.15 3.80
N GLY A 204 23.42 25.96 2.89
CA GLY A 204 24.08 27.22 3.19
C GLY A 204 23.07 28.29 3.61
N ASP A 205 23.54 29.27 4.39
CA ASP A 205 22.75 30.37 4.97
C ASP A 205 22.31 31.43 3.93
N GLY A 206 22.29 31.07 2.65
CA GLY A 206 22.08 31.98 1.52
C GLY A 206 21.10 31.40 0.52
N ASN A 207 20.25 32.31 0.02
CA ASN A 207 19.08 32.17 -0.87
C ASN A 207 19.33 31.49 -2.24
N VAL A 208 20.09 30.40 -2.29
CA VAL A 208 20.27 29.59 -3.49
C VAL A 208 19.43 28.35 -3.31
N GLY A 209 18.28 28.30 -4.00
CA GLY A 209 17.48 27.09 -4.13
C GLY A 209 18.41 25.90 -4.34
N LEU A 210 18.22 24.86 -3.53
CA LEU A 210 19.14 23.74 -3.38
C LEU A 210 19.31 23.07 -4.77
N LEU A 211 20.34 23.48 -5.51
CA LEU A 211 20.59 23.02 -6.88
C LEU A 211 21.17 21.61 -6.78
N LEU A 212 20.26 20.64 -6.62
CA LEU A 212 20.59 19.23 -6.51
C LEU A 212 21.29 18.79 -7.79
N SER A 213 22.41 18.07 -7.65
CA SER A 213 22.97 17.34 -8.78
C SER A 213 21.93 16.36 -9.33
N GLU A 214 21.98 16.05 -10.62
CA GLU A 214 21.07 15.08 -11.25
C GLU A 214 21.11 13.71 -10.54
N LYS A 215 22.27 13.34 -9.99
CA LYS A 215 22.43 12.14 -9.15
C LYS A 215 21.67 12.25 -7.83
N ALA A 216 21.80 13.37 -7.12
CA ALA A 216 21.10 13.60 -5.86
C ALA A 216 19.59 13.68 -6.06
N ARG A 217 19.12 14.29 -7.16
CA ARG A 217 17.71 14.35 -7.54
C ARG A 217 17.13 12.94 -7.76
N ARG A 218 17.80 12.10 -8.56
CA ARG A 218 17.36 10.70 -8.77
C ARG A 218 17.36 9.87 -7.50
N SER A 219 18.35 10.09 -6.63
CA SER A 219 18.43 9.43 -5.32
C SER A 219 17.24 9.82 -4.44
N MET A 220 16.90 11.11 -4.43
CA MET A 220 15.76 11.66 -3.71
C MET A 220 14.43 11.11 -4.23
N GLU A 221 14.22 11.03 -5.55
CA GLU A 221 12.98 10.44 -6.10
C GLU A 221 12.81 8.97 -5.70
N ARG A 222 13.91 8.19 -5.73
CA ARG A 222 13.87 6.79 -5.29
C ARG A 222 13.56 6.67 -3.80
N TRP A 223 14.16 7.54 -3.00
CA TRP A 223 13.88 7.57 -1.56
C TRP A 223 12.44 7.98 -1.28
N LYS A 224 11.90 8.97 -1.99
CA LYS A 224 10.50 9.38 -1.91
C LYS A 224 9.56 8.21 -2.19
N LEU A 225 9.81 7.43 -3.25
CA LEU A 225 9.02 6.22 -3.53
C LEU A 225 9.11 5.21 -2.38
N ALA A 226 10.30 4.99 -1.82
CA ALA A 226 10.45 4.09 -0.67
C ALA A 226 9.65 4.56 0.55
N VAL A 227 9.70 5.87 0.87
CA VAL A 227 8.93 6.50 1.97
C VAL A 227 7.43 6.40 1.71
N GLN A 228 6.97 6.67 0.49
CA GLN A 228 5.57 6.54 0.08
C GLN A 228 5.07 5.11 0.25
N TRP A 229 5.86 4.12 -0.18
CA TRP A 229 5.50 2.71 -0.05
C TRP A 229 5.33 2.30 1.41
N ARG A 230 6.32 2.57 2.27
CA ARG A 230 6.26 2.18 3.69
C ARG A 230 5.17 2.93 4.45
N LEU A 231 4.91 4.19 4.10
CA LEU A 231 3.78 4.96 4.66
C LEU A 231 2.45 4.31 4.28
N ARG A 232 2.25 3.95 3.00
CA ARG A 232 1.03 3.27 2.54
C ARG A 232 0.84 1.94 3.25
N HIS A 233 1.89 1.13 3.35
CA HIS A 233 1.83 -0.14 4.08
C HIS A 233 1.36 0.04 5.53
N LYS A 234 1.89 1.04 6.25
CA LYS A 234 1.44 1.34 7.61
C LYS A 234 -0.02 1.81 7.68
N ARG A 235 -0.47 2.61 6.71
CA ARG A 235 -1.88 3.03 6.64
C ARG A 235 -2.84 1.87 6.46
N ILE A 236 -2.48 0.83 5.70
CA ILE A 236 -3.29 -0.40 5.60
C ILE A 236 -3.55 -1.00 6.99
N LEU A 237 -2.53 -1.05 7.84
CA LEU A 237 -2.62 -1.60 9.20
C LEU A 237 -3.44 -0.69 10.12
N VAL A 238 -3.23 0.64 10.05
CA VAL A 238 -4.01 1.62 10.83
C VAL A 238 -5.50 1.56 10.45
N ASP A 239 -5.81 1.55 9.15
CA ASP A 239 -7.17 1.45 8.65
C ASP A 239 -7.83 0.13 9.10
N CYS A 240 -7.05 -0.96 9.17
CA CYS A 240 -7.51 -2.23 9.70
C CYS A 240 -7.86 -2.16 11.18
N ILE A 241 -7.02 -1.52 11.99
CA ILE A 241 -7.29 -1.28 13.42
C ILE A 241 -8.58 -0.50 13.59
N SER A 242 -8.71 0.66 12.93
CA SER A 242 -9.91 1.50 12.99
C SER A 242 -11.16 0.70 12.64
N ARG A 243 -11.11 -0.09 11.57
CA ARG A 243 -12.23 -0.93 11.13
C ARG A 243 -12.57 -2.03 12.14
N CYS A 244 -11.58 -2.70 12.71
CA CYS A 244 -11.80 -3.71 13.74
C CYS A 244 -12.47 -3.09 14.97
N THR A 245 -12.00 -1.91 15.43
CA THR A 245 -12.59 -1.17 16.55
C THR A 245 -14.03 -0.73 16.28
N GLU A 246 -14.34 -0.27 15.06
CA GLU A 246 -15.72 0.04 14.66
C GLU A 246 -16.64 -1.18 14.76
N ILE A 247 -16.17 -2.34 14.27
CA ILE A 247 -16.93 -3.60 14.33
C ILE A 247 -17.16 -4.02 15.79
N ILE A 248 -16.11 -4.00 16.63
CA ILE A 248 -16.23 -4.32 18.07
C ILE A 248 -17.25 -3.41 18.75
N SER A 249 -17.20 -2.11 18.46
CA SER A 249 -18.14 -1.12 19.02
C SER A 249 -19.58 -1.38 18.59
N SER A 250 -19.79 -1.85 17.36
CA SER A 250 -21.13 -2.20 16.84
C SER A 250 -21.70 -3.48 17.43
N LEU A 251 -20.85 -4.42 17.84
CA LEU A 251 -21.23 -5.72 18.40
C LEU A 251 -21.35 -5.70 19.93
N SER A 252 -20.68 -4.74 20.56
CA SER A 252 -20.76 -4.55 22.01
C SER A 252 -22.15 -4.01 22.38
N PRO A 253 -22.90 -4.67 23.28
CA PRO A 253 -24.19 -4.16 23.69
C PRO A 253 -24.03 -2.78 24.32
N THR A 254 -24.66 -1.76 23.73
CA THR A 254 -24.82 -0.47 24.38
C THR A 254 -25.49 -0.73 25.73
N PHE A 255 -24.82 -0.44 26.85
CA PHE A 255 -25.45 -0.37 28.16
C PHE A 255 -26.47 0.78 28.16
N LEU A 256 -27.60 0.60 27.49
CA LEU A 256 -28.78 1.44 27.67
C LEU A 256 -29.38 1.04 29.02
N GLY A 257 -29.02 1.83 30.03
CA GLY A 257 -29.52 1.68 31.38
C GLY A 257 -31.05 1.60 31.42
N HIS A 258 -31.56 0.46 31.87
CA HIS A 258 -32.90 0.36 32.42
C HIS A 258 -32.98 1.28 33.66
N ARG A 259 -33.41 2.53 33.48
CA ARG A 259 -34.22 3.18 34.52
C ARG A 259 -35.61 2.58 34.42
N GLY A 260 -35.79 1.44 35.10
CA GLY A 260 -37.11 0.97 35.46
C GLY A 260 -37.73 1.96 36.44
N TYR A 261 -38.84 2.56 36.01
CA TYR A 261 -39.78 3.26 36.88
C TYR A 261 -40.15 2.38 38.07
N GLN A 262 -39.96 2.91 39.30
CA GLN A 262 -40.73 2.44 40.45
C GLN A 262 -41.86 3.45 40.66
N SER A 263 -43.08 2.93 40.57
CA SER A 263 -44.33 3.58 41.00
C SER A 263 -44.45 3.52 42.51
#